data_AF-A0A7C8GT66-F1
#
_entry.id   AF-A0A7C8GT66-F1
#
_cell.length_a   1.000
_cell.length_b   1.000
_cell.length_c   1.000
_cell.angle_alpha   90.00
_cell.angle_beta   90.00
_cell.angle_gamma   90.00
#
_symmetry.space_group_name_H-M   'P 1'
#
loop_
_entity.id
_entity.type
_entity.pdbx_description
1 polymer ?
#
loop_
_entity_poly.entity_id
_entity_poly.type
_entity_poly.pdbx_seq_one_letter_code
_entity_poly.pdbx_strand_id
1 'polypeptide(L)'
;MKNLLKIQLLFFLLSCFLLGCSADEAGLEEVDGTDITYSEFFKSYDRLDQRENITYYKPVPIMELQSSFPNHVVNTIDTNRLPFEVEKEIAYLVTSENEEGDLQRQVQLTYHSKSDPGDFFIMTITEVEQNPLTEVDMTDKLDYAGNELKKYTLTEGLPVFQQIITMNSSLVYRYYDFDEANERLSVVADSANEIYAYHDGFVYHAGYMVDSEETTHEQMLELTRDYILGHDDT
;
A
#
# COMPACT_ATOMS: atom_id res chain seq x y z
N MET A 1 -30.09 6.84 -51.66
CA MET A 1 -28.82 6.11 -51.41
C MET A 1 -27.69 7.00 -50.89
N LYS A 2 -27.37 8.16 -51.49
CA LYS A 2 -26.26 9.03 -51.02
C LYS A 2 -26.41 9.61 -49.61
N ASN A 3 -27.64 9.74 -49.08
CA ASN A 3 -27.89 10.27 -47.73
C ASN A 3 -27.81 9.21 -46.62
N LEU A 4 -27.93 7.92 -46.95
CA LEU A 4 -27.86 6.83 -45.96
C LEU A 4 -26.40 6.53 -45.57
N LEU A 5 -25.48 6.64 -46.54
CA LEU A 5 -24.04 6.47 -46.34
C LEU A 5 -23.44 7.56 -45.43
N LYS A 6 -23.98 8.78 -45.48
CA LYS A 6 -23.54 9.90 -44.61
C LYS A 6 -23.92 9.70 -43.14
N ILE A 7 -25.06 9.07 -42.87
CA ILE A 7 -25.54 8.83 -41.50
C ILE A 7 -24.76 7.68 -40.85
N GLN A 8 -24.42 6.63 -41.60
CA GLN A 8 -23.57 5.54 -41.09
C GLN A 8 -22.14 6.00 -40.80
N LEU A 9 -21.59 6.92 -41.61
CA LEU A 9 -20.25 7.49 -41.34
C LEU A 9 -20.23 8.38 -40.08
N LEU A 10 -21.35 9.07 -39.79
CA LEU A 10 -21.47 9.92 -38.60
C LEU A 10 -21.55 9.08 -37.32
N PHE A 11 -22.21 7.92 -37.35
CA PHE A 11 -22.24 6.98 -36.22
C PHE A 11 -20.88 6.31 -35.97
N PHE A 12 -20.11 6.01 -37.03
CA PHE A 12 -18.77 5.42 -36.89
C PHE A 12 -17.74 6.42 -36.34
N LEU A 13 -17.87 7.70 -36.68
CA LEU A 13 -17.03 8.77 -36.12
C LEU A 13 -17.37 9.07 -34.65
N LEU A 14 -18.62 8.89 -34.23
CA LEU A 14 -19.02 9.12 -32.83
C LEU A 14 -18.58 7.98 -31.89
N SER A 15 -18.44 6.74 -32.39
CA SER A 15 -17.92 5.62 -31.61
C SER A 15 -16.42 5.70 -31.31
N CYS A 16 -15.65 6.48 -32.07
CA CYS A 16 -14.22 6.70 -31.80
C CYS A 16 -13.94 7.73 -30.69
N PHE A 17 -14.96 8.47 -30.23
CA PHE A 17 -14.83 9.44 -29.12
C PHE A 17 -15.26 8.88 -27.76
N LEU A 18 -15.60 7.60 -27.69
CA LEU A 18 -15.95 6.90 -26.43
C LEU A 18 -14.87 5.89 -25.99
N LEU A 19 -13.69 5.91 -26.62
CA LEU A 19 -12.50 5.40 -25.96
C LEU A 19 -12.12 6.45 -24.92
N GLY A 20 -12.64 6.27 -23.71
CA GLY A 20 -12.15 7.00 -22.56
C GLY A 20 -10.64 6.81 -22.51
N CYS A 21 -9.90 7.91 -22.58
CA CYS A 21 -8.57 7.92 -22.00
C CYS A 21 -8.76 7.52 -20.54
N SER A 22 -8.39 6.28 -20.19
CA SER A 22 -7.79 6.08 -18.88
C SER A 22 -6.66 7.11 -18.83
N ALA A 23 -6.62 7.90 -17.76
CA ALA A 23 -5.48 8.75 -17.54
C ALA A 23 -4.28 7.81 -17.41
N ASP A 24 -3.49 7.66 -18.47
CA ASP A 24 -2.14 7.12 -18.35
C ASP A 24 -1.52 7.89 -17.19
N GLU A 25 -1.08 7.17 -16.17
CA GLU A 25 -0.36 7.73 -15.05
C GLU A 25 0.91 8.38 -15.61
N ALA A 26 0.80 9.70 -15.84
CA ALA A 26 1.52 10.38 -16.89
C ALA A 26 3.03 10.40 -16.63
N GLY A 27 3.73 9.37 -17.12
CA GLY A 27 5.18 9.27 -17.08
C GLY A 27 5.76 8.02 -16.43
N LEU A 28 4.95 7.14 -15.82
CA LEU A 28 5.45 5.89 -15.25
C LEU A 28 5.53 4.78 -16.30
N GLU A 29 6.61 4.01 -16.27
CA GLU A 29 6.86 2.87 -17.17
C GLU A 29 6.14 1.63 -16.64
N GLU A 30 5.22 1.05 -17.41
CA GLU A 30 4.57 -0.22 -17.07
C GLU A 30 5.55 -1.40 -17.18
N VAL A 31 5.41 -2.37 -16.28
CA VAL A 31 6.25 -3.58 -16.20
C VAL A 31 5.38 -4.82 -15.98
N ASP A 32 5.96 -6.01 -16.19
CA ASP A 32 5.27 -7.25 -15.83
C ASP A 32 5.15 -7.38 -14.30
N GLY A 33 4.12 -8.07 -13.81
CA GLY A 33 3.99 -8.38 -12.39
C GLY A 33 3.26 -9.68 -12.07
N THR A 34 3.09 -9.98 -10.78
CA THR A 34 2.61 -11.30 -10.34
C THR A 34 1.38 -11.29 -9.46
N ASP A 35 1.25 -10.31 -8.57
CA ASP A 35 0.30 -10.35 -7.46
C ASP A 35 0.16 -8.96 -6.79
N ILE A 36 -0.76 -8.81 -5.84
CA ILE A 36 -0.94 -7.62 -5.00
C ILE A 36 -0.49 -7.88 -3.55
N THR A 37 -0.08 -6.84 -2.81
CA THR A 37 0.19 -6.96 -1.37
C THR A 37 -1.04 -6.57 -0.54
N TYR A 38 -1.20 -7.27 0.59
CA TYR A 38 -2.25 -7.10 1.58
C TYR A 38 -1.83 -7.77 2.91
N SER A 39 -2.54 -7.47 4.00
CA SER A 39 -2.32 -8.15 5.28
C SER A 39 -3.08 -9.48 5.32
N GLU A 40 -2.38 -10.59 5.59
CA GLU A 40 -3.01 -11.91 5.72
C GLU A 40 -4.01 -11.97 6.88
N PHE A 41 -3.78 -11.18 7.94
CA PHE A 41 -4.69 -11.10 9.08
C PHE A 41 -5.98 -10.34 8.73
N PHE A 42 -5.87 -9.25 7.97
CA PHE A 42 -7.01 -8.38 7.65
C PHE A 42 -7.72 -8.70 6.32
N LYS A 43 -7.21 -9.65 5.52
CA LYS A 43 -7.75 -9.98 4.20
C LYS A 43 -9.25 -10.26 4.15
N SER A 44 -9.82 -10.88 5.19
CA SER A 44 -11.25 -11.18 5.23
C SER A 44 -12.13 -9.95 5.41
N TYR A 45 -11.54 -8.83 5.82
CA TYR A 45 -12.23 -7.57 6.09
C TYR A 45 -12.08 -6.59 4.92
N ASP A 46 -10.88 -6.49 4.35
CA ASP A 46 -10.59 -5.55 3.27
C ASP A 46 -10.70 -6.15 1.85
N ARG A 47 -10.60 -7.48 1.73
CA ARG A 47 -10.71 -8.24 0.48
C ARG A 47 -9.78 -7.72 -0.63
N LEU A 48 -8.64 -7.14 -0.26
CA LEU A 48 -7.66 -6.62 -1.22
C LEU A 48 -7.09 -7.71 -2.13
N ASP A 49 -7.09 -8.96 -1.68
CA ASP A 49 -6.67 -10.15 -2.41
C ASP A 49 -7.57 -10.52 -3.60
N GLN A 50 -8.74 -9.87 -3.73
CA GLN A 50 -9.76 -10.18 -4.75
C GLN A 50 -9.78 -9.18 -5.89
N ARG A 51 -8.85 -8.22 -5.89
CA ARG A 51 -8.72 -7.21 -6.94
C ARG A 51 -8.25 -7.83 -8.25
N GLU A 52 -8.74 -7.27 -9.35
CA GLU A 52 -8.46 -7.76 -10.70
C GLU A 52 -7.84 -6.64 -11.56
N ASN A 53 -7.51 -6.95 -12.82
CA ASN A 53 -7.00 -5.99 -13.81
C ASN A 53 -5.80 -5.18 -13.31
N ILE A 54 -4.86 -5.88 -12.68
CA ILE A 54 -3.70 -5.28 -12.03
C ILE A 54 -2.67 -4.80 -13.06
N THR A 55 -2.27 -3.53 -12.95
CA THR A 55 -1.19 -2.93 -13.74
C THR A 55 -0.05 -2.53 -12.81
N TYR A 56 1.17 -2.86 -13.22
CA TYR A 56 2.39 -2.66 -12.44
C TYR A 56 3.27 -1.61 -13.09
N TYR A 57 3.93 -0.81 -12.28
CA TYR A 57 4.84 0.22 -12.74
C TYR A 57 6.24 -0.01 -12.19
N LYS A 58 7.23 0.39 -12.98
CA LYS A 58 8.62 0.40 -12.56
C LYS A 58 8.77 1.27 -11.31
N PRO A 59 9.53 0.82 -10.31
CA PRO A 59 9.70 1.61 -9.10
C PRO A 59 10.45 2.91 -9.38
N VAL A 60 10.13 3.93 -8.60
CA VAL A 60 10.70 5.28 -8.71
C VAL A 60 11.15 5.78 -7.34
N PRO A 61 12.04 6.78 -7.27
CA PRO A 61 12.29 7.49 -6.02
C PRO A 61 11.00 8.08 -5.43
N ILE A 62 10.86 8.07 -4.10
CA ILE A 62 9.64 8.53 -3.41
C ILE A 62 9.25 9.97 -3.82
N MET A 63 10.23 10.87 -3.96
CA MET A 63 10.01 12.26 -4.37
C MET A 63 9.41 12.40 -5.78
N GLU A 64 9.74 11.46 -6.68
CA GLU A 64 9.20 11.45 -8.03
C GLU A 64 7.73 11.06 -8.03
N LEU A 65 7.37 10.05 -7.22
CA LEU A 65 5.98 9.62 -7.06
C LEU A 65 5.10 10.76 -6.52
N GLN A 66 5.56 11.47 -5.49
CA GLN A 66 4.83 12.61 -4.91
C GLN A 66 4.49 13.69 -5.92
N SER A 67 5.38 13.93 -6.89
CA SER A 67 5.17 14.94 -7.93
C SER A 67 4.12 14.52 -8.97
N SER A 68 3.90 13.22 -9.12
CA SER A 68 2.96 12.63 -10.08
C SER A 68 1.53 12.47 -9.53
N PHE A 69 1.34 12.54 -8.20
CA PHE A 69 0.04 12.38 -7.55
C PHE A 69 -0.48 13.67 -6.91
N PRO A 70 -1.50 14.33 -7.49
CA PRO A 70 -2.00 15.63 -7.02
C PRO A 70 -2.77 15.60 -5.68
N ASN A 71 -3.00 14.43 -5.07
CA ASN A 71 -3.93 14.26 -3.95
C ASN A 71 -3.29 14.03 -2.57
N HIS A 72 -2.01 14.39 -2.35
CA HIS A 72 -1.36 14.32 -1.02
C HIS A 72 -1.35 12.94 -0.33
N VAL A 73 -1.59 11.86 -1.06
CA VAL A 73 -1.68 10.49 -0.50
C VAL A 73 -0.33 9.99 0.04
N VAL A 74 0.76 10.55 -0.47
CA VAL A 74 2.13 10.15 -0.12
C VAL A 74 2.80 11.25 0.68
N ASN A 75 2.79 11.11 2.01
CA ASN A 75 3.61 11.92 2.90
C ASN A 75 5.08 11.44 2.84
N THR A 76 6.03 12.23 3.32
CA THR A 76 7.41 11.76 3.55
C THR A 76 7.55 11.28 4.98
N ILE A 77 8.27 10.16 5.17
CA ILE A 77 8.73 9.75 6.49
C ILE A 77 10.00 10.54 6.82
N ASP A 78 10.09 11.08 8.03
CA ASP A 78 11.38 11.57 8.55
C ASP A 78 12.27 10.36 8.85
N THR A 79 13.22 10.10 7.95
CA THR A 79 14.13 8.95 8.04
C THR A 79 15.03 9.01 9.27
N ASN A 80 15.21 10.17 9.91
CA ASN A 80 15.95 10.27 11.17
C ASN A 80 15.19 9.65 12.36
N ARG A 81 13.89 9.40 12.19
CA ARG A 81 13.05 8.72 13.19
C ARG A 81 12.98 7.21 12.96
N LEU A 82 13.61 6.68 11.93
CA LEU A 82 13.80 5.23 11.81
C LEU A 82 14.92 4.79 12.75
N PRO A 83 14.84 3.59 13.36
CA PRO A 83 15.87 3.08 14.27
C PRO A 83 17.13 2.57 13.55
N PHE A 84 17.32 2.93 12.28
CA PHE A 84 18.45 2.54 11.44
C PHE A 84 18.80 3.63 10.43
N GLU A 85 20.05 3.62 9.93
CA GLU A 85 20.47 4.49 8.83
C GLU A 85 19.93 3.93 7.50
N VAL A 86 19.18 4.73 6.75
CA VAL A 86 18.57 4.31 5.48
C VAL A 86 19.60 4.30 4.34
N GLU A 87 19.67 3.20 3.58
CA GLU A 87 20.44 3.11 2.33
C GLU A 87 19.57 3.29 1.09
N LYS A 88 18.37 2.70 1.10
CA LYS A 88 17.48 2.65 -0.06
C LYS A 88 16.10 3.19 0.32
N GLU A 89 15.64 4.16 -0.46
CA GLU A 89 14.30 4.75 -0.41
C GLU A 89 13.68 4.60 -1.79
N ILE A 90 12.62 3.81 -1.89
CA ILE A 90 11.98 3.53 -3.17
C ILE A 90 10.47 3.44 -3.02
N ALA A 91 9.75 3.88 -4.04
CA ALA A 91 8.31 3.78 -4.10
C ALA A 91 7.88 2.84 -5.24
N TYR A 92 6.84 2.06 -4.96
CA TYR A 92 6.14 1.24 -5.93
C TYR A 92 4.72 1.76 -6.08
N LEU A 93 4.21 1.62 -7.30
CA LEU A 93 2.82 1.88 -7.60
C LEU A 93 2.26 0.65 -8.31
N VAL A 94 1.07 0.26 -7.88
CA VAL A 94 0.23 -0.72 -8.56
C VAL A 94 -1.18 -0.15 -8.65
N THR A 95 -1.81 -0.32 -9.81
CA THR A 95 -3.22 -0.01 -10.01
C THR A 95 -3.99 -1.30 -10.25
N SER A 96 -5.26 -1.29 -9.89
CA SER A 96 -6.14 -2.47 -9.94
C SER A 96 -7.59 -2.03 -9.98
N GLU A 97 -8.51 -2.93 -10.32
CA GLU A 97 -9.94 -2.70 -10.21
C GLU A 97 -10.51 -3.46 -8.99
N ASN A 98 -11.45 -2.83 -8.29
CA ASN A 98 -12.26 -3.52 -7.26
C ASN A 98 -13.38 -4.38 -7.90
N GLU A 99 -14.25 -4.96 -7.07
CA GLU A 99 -15.33 -5.83 -7.56
C GLU A 99 -16.35 -5.09 -8.44
N GLU A 100 -16.49 -3.78 -8.24
CA GLU A 100 -17.34 -2.87 -8.99
C GLU A 100 -16.71 -2.43 -10.32
N GLY A 101 -15.42 -2.72 -10.54
CA GLY A 101 -14.66 -2.30 -11.72
C GLY A 101 -14.09 -0.87 -11.59
N ASP A 102 -14.14 -0.27 -10.41
CA ASP A 102 -13.58 1.04 -10.15
C ASP A 102 -12.05 0.95 -9.93
N LEU A 103 -11.32 1.84 -10.59
CA LEU A 103 -9.86 1.95 -10.50
C LEU A 103 -9.45 2.34 -9.08
N GLN A 104 -8.58 1.54 -8.48
CA GLN A 104 -7.95 1.75 -7.19
C GLN A 104 -6.43 1.74 -7.31
N ARG A 105 -5.78 2.53 -6.47
CA ARG A 105 -4.31 2.60 -6.40
C ARG A 105 -3.78 1.98 -5.11
N GLN A 106 -2.59 1.41 -5.22
CA GLN A 106 -1.78 0.96 -4.10
C GLN A 106 -0.37 1.50 -4.28
N VAL A 107 0.09 2.26 -3.28
CA VAL A 107 1.46 2.76 -3.20
C VAL A 107 2.20 2.02 -2.10
N GLN A 108 3.43 1.63 -2.35
CA GLN A 108 4.32 1.12 -1.30
C GLN A 108 5.55 2.00 -1.19
N LEU A 109 5.89 2.41 0.03
CA LEU A 109 7.13 3.08 0.38
C LEU A 109 8.05 2.10 1.08
N THR A 110 9.28 1.97 0.62
CA THR A 110 10.24 1.00 1.15
C THR A 110 11.51 1.70 1.61
N TYR A 111 11.91 1.43 2.85
CA TYR A 111 13.12 1.93 3.50
C TYR A 111 13.94 0.74 4.01
N HIS A 112 15.13 0.52 3.46
CA HIS A 112 16.06 -0.51 3.93
C HIS A 112 17.25 0.08 4.67
N SER A 113 17.68 -0.62 5.71
CA SER A 113 18.85 -0.29 6.49
C SER A 113 20.13 -0.49 5.69
N LYS A 114 21.09 0.41 5.92
CA LYS A 114 22.46 0.36 5.39
C LYS A 114 23.35 -0.60 6.16
N SER A 115 23.09 -0.78 7.46
CA SER A 115 23.98 -1.51 8.38
C SER A 115 23.58 -2.97 8.56
N ASP A 116 22.28 -3.27 8.50
CA ASP A 116 21.74 -4.61 8.60
C ASP A 116 20.74 -4.86 7.46
N PRO A 117 21.05 -5.71 6.47
CA PRO A 117 20.13 -6.00 5.36
C PRO A 117 18.78 -6.60 5.78
N GLY A 118 18.66 -7.13 7.00
CA GLY A 118 17.41 -7.64 7.55
C GLY A 118 16.49 -6.56 8.10
N ASP A 119 17.03 -5.37 8.39
CA ASP A 119 16.27 -4.26 8.96
C ASP A 119 15.55 -3.46 7.87
N PHE A 120 14.24 -3.26 8.05
CA PHE A 120 13.43 -2.50 7.12
C PHE A 120 12.21 -1.86 7.78
N PHE A 121 11.70 -0.84 7.10
CA PHE A 121 10.35 -0.31 7.28
C PHE A 121 9.70 -0.17 5.91
N ILE A 122 8.52 -0.76 5.75
CA ILE A 122 7.75 -0.69 4.51
C ILE A 122 6.34 -0.26 4.86
N MET A 123 5.78 0.68 4.09
CA MET A 123 4.41 1.13 4.25
C MET A 123 3.65 1.04 2.93
N THR A 124 2.60 0.23 2.92
CA THR A 124 1.65 0.14 1.82
C THR A 124 0.41 0.99 2.14
N ILE A 125 -0.03 1.76 1.16
CA ILE A 125 -1.16 2.69 1.23
C ILE A 125 -2.09 2.33 0.08
N THR A 126 -3.29 1.88 0.41
CA THR A 126 -4.23 1.33 -0.57
C THR A 126 -5.53 2.11 -0.54
N GLU A 127 -5.92 2.69 -1.67
CA GLU A 127 -7.25 3.28 -1.85
C GLU A 127 -8.32 2.22 -1.61
N VAL A 128 -9.33 2.52 -0.80
CA VAL A 128 -10.47 1.65 -0.53
C VAL A 128 -11.76 2.49 -0.45
N GLU A 129 -12.88 1.91 -0.88
CA GLU A 129 -14.16 2.64 -0.90
C GLU A 129 -14.75 2.87 0.49
N GLN A 130 -14.53 1.92 1.39
CA GLN A 130 -15.14 1.88 2.71
C GLN A 130 -14.11 1.47 3.76
N ASN A 131 -14.35 1.90 5.00
CA ASN A 131 -13.54 1.51 6.14
C ASN A 131 -13.69 0.00 6.42
N PRO A 132 -12.65 -0.83 6.21
CA PRO A 132 -12.77 -2.27 6.45
C PRO A 132 -12.79 -2.61 7.95
N LEU A 133 -12.45 -1.66 8.82
CA LEU A 133 -12.32 -1.87 10.26
C LEU A 133 -13.63 -1.69 11.04
N THR A 134 -14.75 -1.34 10.37
CA THR A 134 -16.05 -1.15 11.05
C THR A 134 -16.61 -2.44 11.63
N GLU A 135 -16.27 -3.58 11.03
CA GLU A 135 -16.77 -4.91 11.44
C GLU A 135 -15.73 -5.71 12.22
N VAL A 136 -14.55 -5.12 12.48
CA VAL A 136 -13.46 -5.78 13.18
C VAL A 136 -13.72 -5.75 14.70
N ASP A 137 -14.30 -6.84 15.20
CA ASP A 137 -14.44 -7.09 16.64
C ASP A 137 -13.21 -7.83 17.18
N MET A 138 -12.22 -7.07 17.64
CA MET A 138 -10.99 -7.61 18.21
C MET A 138 -11.08 -7.53 19.74
N THR A 139 -11.56 -8.61 20.35
CA THR A 139 -11.53 -8.81 21.80
C THR A 139 -10.27 -9.54 22.26
N ASP A 140 -9.62 -10.28 21.35
CA ASP A 140 -8.42 -11.06 21.61
C ASP A 140 -7.14 -10.21 21.51
N LYS A 141 -6.18 -10.50 22.40
CA LYS A 141 -4.85 -9.87 22.43
C LYS A 141 -3.79 -10.63 21.63
N LEU A 142 -4.20 -11.71 20.97
CA LEU A 142 -3.32 -12.57 20.20
C LEU A 142 -3.89 -12.75 18.80
N ASP A 143 -3.02 -12.87 17.80
CA ASP A 143 -3.41 -13.28 16.47
C ASP A 143 -3.64 -14.80 16.38
N TYR A 144 -4.05 -15.29 15.20
CA TYR A 144 -4.29 -16.73 14.96
C TYR A 144 -3.02 -17.60 15.12
N ALA A 145 -1.84 -17.00 15.02
CA ALA A 145 -0.54 -17.64 15.16
C ALA A 145 0.03 -17.54 16.59
N GLY A 146 -0.68 -16.87 17.51
CA GLY A 146 -0.26 -16.66 18.88
C GLY A 146 0.69 -15.47 19.10
N ASN A 147 0.89 -14.62 18.09
CA ASN A 147 1.64 -13.37 18.22
C ASN A 147 0.82 -12.32 18.96
N GLU A 148 1.48 -11.31 19.51
CA GLU A 148 0.78 -10.27 20.24
C GLU A 148 0.05 -9.33 19.26
N LEU A 149 -1.20 -9.03 19.56
CA LEU A 149 -2.03 -8.09 18.83
C LEU A 149 -2.49 -6.99 19.80
N LYS A 150 -2.05 -5.77 19.54
CA LYS A 150 -2.41 -4.58 20.31
C LYS A 150 -3.34 -3.69 19.49
N LYS A 151 -4.41 -3.20 20.11
CA LYS A 151 -5.34 -2.22 19.52
C LYS A 151 -5.13 -0.88 20.20
N TYR A 152 -4.86 0.15 19.42
CA TYR A 152 -4.75 1.53 19.86
C TYR A 152 -5.80 2.39 19.14
N THR A 153 -5.97 3.62 19.62
CA THR A 153 -6.79 4.64 18.96
C THR A 153 -5.91 5.43 18.02
N LEU A 154 -6.25 5.51 16.73
CA LEU A 154 -5.63 6.43 15.78
C LEU A 154 -6.20 7.85 15.99
N THR A 155 -7.51 8.00 15.78
CA THR A 155 -8.34 9.18 16.07
C THR A 155 -9.68 8.74 16.70
N GLU A 156 -10.56 9.67 17.07
CA GLU A 156 -11.87 9.32 17.65
C GLU A 156 -12.66 8.39 16.73
N GLY A 157 -12.88 7.14 17.18
CA GLY A 157 -13.62 6.12 16.43
C GLY A 157 -12.81 5.32 15.40
N LEU A 158 -11.54 5.66 15.15
CA LEU A 158 -10.67 4.92 14.23
C LEU A 158 -9.57 4.17 15.00
N PRO A 159 -9.50 2.83 14.89
CA PRO A 159 -8.43 2.06 15.51
C PRO A 159 -7.16 2.02 14.65
N VAL A 160 -6.04 1.77 15.30
CA VAL A 160 -4.82 1.24 14.67
C VAL A 160 -4.42 -0.04 15.40
N PHE A 161 -4.13 -1.08 14.64
CA PHE A 161 -3.72 -2.38 15.14
C PHE A 161 -2.22 -2.56 14.95
N GLN A 162 -1.56 -3.14 15.93
CA GLN A 162 -0.16 -3.49 15.86
C GLN A 162 0.01 -4.97 16.21
N GLN A 163 0.61 -5.74 15.31
CA GLN A 163 0.95 -7.14 15.50
C GLN A 163 2.45 -7.27 15.72
N ILE A 164 2.85 -7.87 16.84
CA ILE A 164 4.25 -8.05 17.25
C ILE A 164 4.56 -9.54 17.31
N ILE A 165 5.58 -9.95 16.56
CA ILE A 165 6.05 -11.34 16.53
C ILE A 165 6.57 -11.71 17.92
N THR A 166 5.93 -12.70 18.56
CA THR A 166 6.37 -13.25 19.86
C THR A 166 6.55 -14.76 19.82
N MET A 167 6.15 -15.40 18.73
CA MET A 167 6.26 -16.84 18.50
C MET A 167 7.20 -17.14 17.33
N ASN A 168 7.72 -18.37 17.25
CA ASN A 168 8.48 -18.85 16.10
C ASN A 168 7.62 -19.06 14.84
N SER A 169 6.30 -18.81 14.92
CA SER A 169 5.40 -18.72 13.77
C SER A 169 5.55 -17.34 13.13
N SER A 170 6.01 -17.31 11.89
CA SER A 170 6.20 -16.08 11.12
C SER A 170 4.85 -15.44 10.83
N LEU A 171 4.59 -14.27 11.41
CA LEU A 171 3.70 -13.29 10.79
C LEU A 171 4.31 -12.94 9.43
N VAL A 172 3.61 -13.26 8.34
CA VAL A 172 4.14 -13.09 6.98
C VAL A 172 3.66 -11.76 6.42
N TYR A 173 4.59 -10.82 6.29
CA TYR A 173 4.36 -9.55 5.64
C TYR A 173 4.71 -9.66 4.15
N ARG A 174 3.73 -9.31 3.31
CA ARG A 174 3.85 -9.30 1.86
C ARG A 174 4.23 -7.90 1.40
N TYR A 175 5.13 -7.78 0.43
CA TYR A 175 5.49 -6.48 -0.14
C TYR A 175 6.07 -6.64 -1.54
N TYR A 176 6.11 -5.54 -2.27
CA TYR A 176 6.68 -5.47 -3.61
C TYR A 176 8.20 -5.38 -3.60
N ASP A 177 8.83 -6.16 -4.47
CA ASP A 177 10.24 -6.02 -4.84
C ASP A 177 10.39 -6.10 -6.37
N PHE A 178 11.33 -5.34 -6.92
CA PHE A 178 11.54 -5.24 -8.36
C PHE A 178 12.79 -6.01 -8.80
N ASP A 179 12.57 -6.98 -9.68
CA ASP A 179 13.63 -7.72 -10.35
C ASP A 179 14.12 -6.94 -11.58
N GLU A 180 15.21 -6.21 -11.41
CA GLU A 180 15.82 -5.43 -12.51
C GLU A 180 16.26 -6.30 -13.70
N ALA A 181 16.61 -7.56 -13.48
CA ALA A 181 17.11 -8.42 -14.55
C ALA A 181 15.98 -8.93 -15.46
N ASN A 182 14.80 -9.10 -14.90
CA ASN A 182 13.60 -9.56 -15.62
C ASN A 182 12.57 -8.44 -15.87
N GLU A 183 12.88 -7.20 -15.47
CA GLU A 183 11.98 -6.03 -15.54
C GLU A 183 10.58 -6.35 -15.01
N ARG A 184 10.52 -6.93 -13.79
CA ARG A 184 9.30 -7.49 -13.22
C ARG A 184 9.11 -7.11 -11.77
N LEU A 185 7.89 -6.68 -11.42
CA LEU A 185 7.47 -6.47 -10.05
C LEU A 185 6.92 -7.77 -9.44
N SER A 186 7.49 -8.23 -8.34
CA SER A 186 7.05 -9.44 -7.64
C SER A 186 6.58 -9.12 -6.24
N VAL A 187 5.63 -9.89 -5.72
CA VAL A 187 5.30 -9.88 -4.30
C VAL A 187 6.22 -10.89 -3.60
N VAL A 188 7.03 -10.38 -2.68
CA VAL A 188 7.85 -11.16 -1.77
C VAL A 188 7.21 -11.18 -0.38
N ALA A 189 7.67 -12.10 0.45
CA ALA A 189 7.06 -12.38 1.74
C ALA A 189 8.14 -12.68 2.77
N ASP A 190 8.20 -11.86 3.83
CA ASP A 190 9.14 -12.02 4.94
C ASP A 190 8.42 -12.04 6.29
N SER A 191 9.15 -12.44 7.32
CA SER A 191 8.65 -12.22 8.69
C SER A 191 8.74 -10.73 9.01
N ALA A 192 7.66 -10.12 9.50
CA ALA A 192 7.69 -8.74 9.98
C ALA A 192 6.65 -8.52 11.08
N ASN A 193 6.90 -7.55 11.95
CA ASN A 193 5.84 -6.95 12.74
C ASN A 193 4.96 -6.10 11.81
N GLU A 194 3.67 -5.99 12.11
CA GLU A 194 2.73 -5.27 11.25
C GLU A 194 2.00 -4.17 12.01
N ILE A 195 1.68 -3.07 11.32
CA ILE A 195 0.73 -2.05 11.77
C ILE A 195 -0.33 -1.91 10.68
N TYR A 196 -1.59 -1.91 11.08
CA TYR A 196 -2.73 -1.81 10.17
C TYR A 196 -3.71 -0.74 10.66
N ALA A 197 -4.07 0.19 9.78
CA ALA A 197 -5.01 1.27 10.06
C ALA A 197 -5.83 1.63 8.83
N TYR A 198 -6.95 2.32 9.07
CA TYR A 198 -7.73 2.97 8.03
C TYR A 198 -7.88 4.46 8.36
N HIS A 199 -7.72 5.31 7.36
CA HIS A 199 -7.96 6.76 7.47
C HIS A 199 -8.28 7.37 6.10
N ASP A 200 -9.31 8.21 6.02
CA ASP A 200 -9.67 9.02 4.84
C ASP A 200 -9.71 8.29 3.49
N GLY A 201 -10.27 7.07 3.46
CA GLY A 201 -10.40 6.28 2.22
C GLY A 201 -9.16 5.45 1.88
N PHE A 202 -8.21 5.32 2.81
CA PHE A 202 -7.00 4.53 2.62
C PHE A 202 -6.82 3.52 3.75
N VAL A 203 -6.41 2.32 3.36
CA VAL A 203 -5.79 1.34 4.25
C VAL A 203 -4.29 1.58 4.28
N TYR A 204 -3.74 1.68 5.48
CA TYR A 204 -2.32 1.77 5.76
C TYR A 204 -1.86 0.46 6.37
N HIS A 205 -0.93 -0.21 5.71
CA HIS A 205 -0.35 -1.48 6.14
C HIS A 205 1.17 -1.36 6.15
N ALA A 206 1.72 -1.18 7.33
CA ALA A 206 3.16 -1.09 7.53
C ALA A 206 3.73 -2.41 8.04
N GLY A 207 4.84 -2.85 7.46
CA GLY A 207 5.64 -3.97 7.91
C GLY A 207 7.02 -3.50 8.35
N TYR A 208 7.52 -4.04 9.46
CA TYR A 208 8.84 -3.65 9.96
C TYR A 208 9.57 -4.79 10.67
N MET A 209 10.88 -4.87 10.39
CA MET A 209 11.82 -5.75 11.06
C MET A 209 12.99 -4.88 11.51
N VAL A 210 13.23 -4.85 12.81
CA VAL A 210 14.20 -4.03 13.53
C VAL A 210 14.43 -4.69 14.90
N ASP A 211 15.36 -4.18 15.71
CA ASP A 211 15.57 -4.68 17.08
C ASP A 211 14.26 -4.79 17.88
N SER A 212 14.06 -5.93 18.56
CA SER A 212 12.81 -6.35 19.19
C SER A 212 12.59 -5.73 20.57
N GLU A 213 13.08 -4.52 20.80
CA GLU A 213 12.86 -3.78 22.04
C GLU A 213 11.46 -3.15 22.03
N GLU A 214 10.76 -3.16 23.17
CA GLU A 214 9.40 -2.58 23.30
C GLU A 214 9.37 -1.09 22.86
N THR A 215 10.42 -0.34 23.17
CA THR A 215 10.57 1.06 22.77
C THR A 215 10.59 1.23 21.25
N THR A 216 11.12 0.26 20.53
CA THR A 216 11.13 0.28 19.06
C THR A 216 9.73 0.06 18.52
N HIS A 217 8.94 -0.85 19.10
CA HIS A 217 7.55 -1.05 18.70
C HIS A 217 6.69 0.21 18.92
N GLU A 218 6.89 0.91 20.04
CA GLU A 218 6.22 2.20 20.30
C GLU A 218 6.65 3.27 19.28
N GLN A 219 7.95 3.37 19.00
CA GLN A 219 8.49 4.31 18.01
C GLN A 219 7.91 4.07 16.60
N MET A 220 7.81 2.82 16.16
CA MET A 220 7.25 2.47 14.84
C MET A 220 5.75 2.75 14.76
N LEU A 221 5.02 2.57 15.87
CA LEU A 221 3.61 2.96 15.97
C LEU A 221 3.45 4.47 15.84
N GLU A 222 4.24 5.26 16.58
CA GLU A 222 4.20 6.73 16.51
C GLU A 222 4.56 7.24 15.12
N LEU A 223 5.63 6.71 14.52
CA LEU A 223 6.04 7.05 13.15
C LEU A 223 4.91 6.81 12.15
N THR A 224 4.22 5.67 12.26
CA THR A 224 3.11 5.32 11.38
C THR A 224 1.90 6.24 11.59
N ARG A 225 1.57 6.56 12.84
CA ARG A 225 0.46 7.48 13.15
C ARG A 225 0.73 8.88 12.63
N ASP A 226 1.93 9.39 12.81
CA ASP A 226 2.32 10.71 12.32
C ASP A 226 2.31 10.78 10.80
N TYR A 227 2.71 9.69 10.13
CA TYR A 227 2.58 9.58 8.69
C TYR A 227 1.12 9.67 8.24
N ILE A 228 0.22 8.91 8.89
CA ILE A 228 -1.20 8.83 8.52
C ILE A 228 -1.92 10.16 8.76
N LEU A 229 -1.68 10.78 9.90
CA LEU A 229 -2.39 12.00 10.31
C LEU A 229 -1.79 13.27 9.72
N GLY A 230 -0.59 13.17 9.14
CA GLY A 230 0.25 14.31 8.86
C GLY A 230 0.86 14.87 10.15
N HIS A 231 2.12 15.25 10.11
CA HIS A 231 2.71 15.99 11.22
C HIS A 231 2.04 17.37 11.26
N ASP A 232 1.18 17.61 12.25
CA ASP A 232 0.81 18.97 12.64
C ASP A 232 2.08 19.60 13.25
N ASP A 233 2.88 20.27 12.42
CA ASP A 233 3.91 21.19 12.89
C ASP A 233 3.20 22.31 13.69
N THR A 234 3.05 22.09 14.99
CA THR A 234 2.55 23.08 15.96
C THR A 234 3.70 23.70 16.74
#